data_AF-A0A822HV17-F1
#
_entry.id   AF-A0A822HV17-F1
#
_cell.length_a   1.000
_cell.length_b   1.000
_cell.length_c   1.000
_cell.angle_alpha   90.00
_cell.angle_beta   90.00
_cell.angle_gamma   90.00
#
_symmetry.space_group_name_H-M   'P 1'
#
loop_
_entity.id
_entity.type
_entity.pdbx_description
1 polymer ?
#
loop_
_entity_poly.entity_id
_entity_poly.type
_entity_poly.pdbx_seq_one_letter_code
_entity_poly.pdbx_strand_id
1 'polypeptide(L)' 'IQTLPQVENLGLLFFLLFFIFTALGVELFGILKCNEERPCTGLDKHAHFTDFDIAFLTLFRIATGDN' A
#
# COMPACT_ATOMS: atom_id res chain seq x y z
N ILE A 1 -0.41 -28.44 -7.21
CA ILE A 1 -1.78 -28.17 -7.72
C ILE A 1 -2.86 -28.38 -6.66
N GLN A 2 -2.73 -29.34 -5.72
CA GLN A 2 -3.73 -29.57 -4.65
C GLN A 2 -3.81 -28.51 -3.54
N THR A 3 -2.85 -27.56 -3.47
CA THR A 3 -2.83 -26.48 -2.44
C THR A 3 -3.42 -25.15 -2.90
N LEU A 4 -3.70 -24.99 -4.20
CA LEU A 4 -4.21 -23.75 -4.80
C LEU A 4 -5.50 -23.19 -4.16
N PRO A 5 -6.54 -24.00 -3.87
CA PRO A 5 -7.79 -23.46 -3.30
C PRO A 5 -7.64 -22.94 -1.86
N GLN A 6 -6.65 -23.41 -1.09
CA GLN A 6 -6.35 -22.88 0.24
C GLN A 6 -5.59 -21.56 0.18
N VAL A 7 -4.71 -21.40 -0.82
CA VAL A 7 -3.98 -20.16 -1.04
C VAL A 7 -4.92 -19.04 -1.49
N GLU A 8 -5.97 -19.36 -2.25
CA GLU A 8 -6.98 -18.39 -2.70
C GLU A 8 -7.71 -17.73 -1.51
N ASN A 9 -8.17 -18.52 -0.54
CA ASN A 9 -8.93 -17.99 0.60
C ASN A 9 -8.08 -17.04 1.46
N LEU A 10 -6.80 -17.39 1.66
CA LEU A 10 -5.84 -16.54 2.35
C LEU A 10 -5.49 -15.30 1.50
N GLY A 11 -5.33 -15.47 0.19
CA GLY A 11 -5.06 -14.38 -0.76
C GLY A 11 -6.20 -13.36 -0.83
N LEU A 12 -7.45 -13.81 -0.81
CA LEU A 12 -8.63 -12.93 -0.76
C LEU A 12 -8.71 -12.14 0.55
N LEU A 13 -8.44 -12.80 1.69
CA LEU A 13 -8.39 -12.11 2.98
C LEU A 13 -7.25 -11.07 3.00
N PHE A 14 -6.09 -11.43 2.47
CA PHE A 14 -4.95 -10.52 2.34
C PHE A 14 -5.29 -9.35 1.41
N PHE A 15 -5.94 -9.60 0.27
CA PHE A 15 -6.38 -8.53 -0.63
C PHE A 15 -7.39 -7.59 0.04
N LEU A 16 -8.37 -8.11 0.78
CA LEU A 16 -9.32 -7.30 1.54
C LEU A 16 -8.63 -6.45 2.60
N LEU A 17 -7.63 -7.01 3.29
CA LEU A 17 -6.82 -6.28 4.26
C LEU A 17 -6.15 -5.08 3.57
N PHE A 18 -5.46 -5.33 2.46
CA PHE A 18 -4.82 -4.27 1.68
C PHE A 18 -5.80 -3.22 1.22
N PHE A 19 -6.96 -3.62 0.71
CA PHE A 19 -7.99 -2.70 0.26
C PHE A 19 -8.45 -1.74 1.37
N ILE A 20 -8.73 -2.26 2.57
CA ILE A 20 -9.14 -1.45 3.73
C ILE A 20 -8.01 -0.50 4.14
N PHE A 21 -6.77 -1.01 4.24
CA PHE A 21 -5.63 -0.18 4.65
C PHE A 21 -5.23 0.85 3.60
N THR A 22 -5.40 0.56 2.31
CA THR A 22 -5.19 1.53 1.22
C THR A 22 -6.20 2.67 1.35
N ALA A 23 -7.49 2.36 1.53
CA ALA A 23 -8.52 3.37 1.70
C ALA A 23 -8.27 4.25 2.94
N LEU A 24 -7.92 3.63 4.08
CA LEU A 24 -7.54 4.36 5.29
C LEU A 24 -6.29 5.21 5.10
N GLY A 25 -5.28 4.70 4.39
CA GLY A 25 -4.04 5.41 4.10
C GLY A 25 -4.28 6.64 3.23
N VAL A 26 -5.16 6.55 2.23
CA VAL A 26 -5.53 7.69 1.38
C VAL A 26 -6.29 8.76 2.18
N GLU A 27 -7.25 8.37 3.03
CA GLU A 27 -7.98 9.31 3.89
C GLU A 27 -7.06 10.03 4.89
N LEU A 28 -6.13 9.30 5.52
CA LEU A 28 -5.27 9.87 6.57
C LEU A 28 -4.06 10.63 6.00
N PHE A 29 -3.46 10.15 4.91
CA PHE A 29 -2.18 10.63 4.39
C PHE A 29 -2.24 11.20 2.98
N GLY A 30 -3.40 11.21 2.31
CA GLY A 30 -3.51 11.70 0.92
C GLY A 30 -3.18 13.17 0.73
N ILE A 31 -3.27 13.97 1.79
CA ILE A 31 -2.90 15.40 1.78
C ILE A 31 -1.40 15.64 2.04
N LEU A 32 -0.63 14.62 2.43
CA LEU A 32 0.78 14.77 2.74
C LEU A 32 1.56 15.01 1.43
N LYS A 33 2.25 16.14 1.34
CA LYS A 33 3.08 16.50 0.18
C LYS A 33 4.56 16.40 0.53
N CYS A 34 5.20 15.36 0.04
CA CYS A 34 6.63 15.13 0.13
C CYS A 34 7.30 15.62 -1.15
N ASN A 35 8.29 16.51 -1.05
CA ASN A 35 9.02 17.07 -2.19
C ASN A 35 10.49 17.34 -1.82
N GLU A 36 11.29 17.84 -2.76
CA GLU A 36 12.72 18.11 -2.51
C GLU A 36 12.96 19.13 -1.39
N GLU A 37 12.02 20.06 -1.18
CA GLU A 37 12.09 21.08 -0.12
C GLU A 37 11.58 20.58 1.24
N ARG A 38 10.72 19.54 1.23
CA ARG A 38 10.11 18.89 2.40
C ARG A 38 10.22 17.37 2.21
N PRO A 39 11.43 16.81 2.41
CA PRO A 39 11.66 15.39 2.23
C PRO A 39 10.91 14.59 3.29
N CYS A 40 10.34 13.45 2.86
CA CYS A 40 9.75 12.46 3.75
C CYS A 40 10.59 11.19 3.70
N THR A 41 10.83 10.56 4.85
CA THR A 41 11.54 9.28 4.89
C THR A 41 10.62 8.17 4.41
N GLY A 42 10.99 7.50 3.32
CA GLY A 42 10.24 6.36 2.76
C GLY A 42 9.02 6.72 1.91
N LEU A 43 8.72 8.02 1.74
CA LEU A 43 7.66 8.51 0.85
C LEU A 43 8.24 9.44 -0.20
N ASP A 44 7.84 9.25 -1.45
CA ASP A 44 8.28 10.04 -2.60
C ASP A 44 7.19 10.06 -3.69
N LYS A 45 7.54 10.54 -4.89
CA LYS A 45 6.62 10.58 -6.04
C LYS A 45 6.19 9.20 -6.57
N HIS A 46 6.82 8.12 -6.12
CA HIS A 46 6.53 6.73 -6.51
C HIS A 46 5.97 5.90 -5.34
N ALA A 47 6.02 6.43 -4.12
CA ALA A 47 5.48 5.85 -2.91
C ALA A 47 4.74 6.93 -2.09
N HIS A 48 3.44 7.09 -2.35
CA HIS A 48 2.59 8.08 -1.68
C HIS A 48 1.14 7.60 -1.57
N PHE A 49 0.36 8.28 -0.72
CA PHE A 49 -1.03 7.96 -0.41
C PHE A 49 -2.06 8.88 -1.10
N THR A 50 -1.65 9.63 -2.12
CA THR A 50 -2.54 10.59 -2.81
C THR A 50 -3.54 9.88 -3.72
N ASP A 51 -3.09 8.84 -4.42
CA ASP A 51 -3.89 8.06 -5.36
C ASP A 51 -4.00 6.62 -4.87
N PHE A 52 -5.18 6.01 -5.05
CA PHE A 52 -5.46 4.66 -4.56
C PHE A 52 -4.46 3.61 -5.09
N ASP A 53 -4.12 3.69 -6.37
CA ASP A 53 -3.27 2.71 -7.05
C ASP A 53 -1.84 2.73 -6.51
N ILE A 54 -1.27 3.94 -6.35
CA ILE A 54 0.07 4.12 -5.79
C ILE A 54 0.07 3.83 -4.29
N ALA A 55 -0.99 4.18 -3.57
CA ALA A 55 -1.16 3.84 -2.16
C ALA A 55 -1.18 2.31 -1.95
N PHE A 56 -1.82 1.56 -2.85
CA PHE A 56 -1.82 0.11 -2.84
C PHE A 56 -0.42 -0.48 -3.05
N LEU A 57 0.31 0.01 -4.06
CA LEU A 57 1.70 -0.39 -4.30
C LEU A 57 2.64 0.00 -3.15
N THR A 58 2.41 1.14 -2.53
CA THR A 58 3.15 1.62 -1.35
C THR A 58 2.94 0.66 -0.17
N LEU A 59 1.70 0.24 0.11
CA LEU A 59 1.44 -0.77 1.14
C LEU A 59 2.05 -2.13 0.79
N PHE A 60 2.06 -2.51 -0.49
CA PHE A 60 2.70 -3.76 -0.93
C PHE A 60 4.19 -3.74 -0.62
N ARG A 61 4.86 -2.66 -1.00
CA ARG A 61 6.26 -2.40 -0.68
C ARG A 61 6.54 -2.46 0.83
N ILE A 62 5.69 -1.83 1.65
CA ILE A 62 5.81 -1.85 3.12
C ILE A 62 5.64 -3.27 3.67
N ALA A 63 4.65 -4.02 3.18
CA ALA A 63 4.38 -5.37 3.65
C ALA A 63 5.46 -6.39 3.26
N THR A 64 6.16 -6.17 2.15
CA THR A 64 7.33 -6.97 1.75
C THR A 64 8.62 -6.51 2.44
N GLY A 65 8.60 -5.38 3.15
CA GLY A 65 9.77 -4.81 3.81
C GLY A 65 10.83 -4.26 2.85
N ASP A 66 10.42 -3.90 1.63
CA ASP A 66 11.31 -3.40 0.58
C ASP A 66 11.45 -1.87 0.72
N ASN A 67 12.48 -1.40 1.42
CA ASN A 67 12.69 0.03 1.74
C ASN A 67 13.54 0.79 0.73
#